data_AF-A0A2U0S6B1-F1
#
_entry.id   AF-A0A2U0S6B1-F1
#
_cell.length_a   1.000
_cell.length_b   1.000
_cell.length_c   1.000
_cell.angle_alpha   90.00
_cell.angle_beta   90.00
_cell.angle_gamma   90.00
#
_symmetry.space_group_name_H-M   'P 1'
#
loop_
_entity.id
_entity.type
_entity.pdbx_description
1 polymer ?
#
loop_
_entity_poly.entity_id
_entity_poly.type
_entity_poly.pdbx_seq_one_letter_code
_entity_poly.pdbx_strand_id
1 'polypeptide(L)'
;MKPLRLLITLACFGLFCSLFSCTVFALETNEARVSVAWSTETPYKGSTTTVNILFINDSPNELTIYYFGLHFDWMEADKFTGHSVLDDPITVSAQGTASLTPISVQIP
;
A
#
# COMPACT_ATOMS: atom_id res chain seq x y z
N MET A 1 24.21 4.57 46.02
CA MET A 1 23.29 5.63 45.54
C MET A 1 23.35 5.90 44.03
N LYS A 2 24.48 5.67 43.34
CA LYS A 2 24.61 5.86 41.87
C LYS A 2 23.78 4.90 40.97
N PRO A 3 23.64 3.59 41.28
CA PRO A 3 22.95 2.68 40.36
C PRO A 3 21.43 2.87 40.36
N LEU A 4 20.83 3.23 41.50
CA LEU A 4 19.40 3.49 41.61
C LEU A 4 18.96 4.70 40.77
N ARG A 5 19.77 5.77 40.75
CA ARG A 5 19.50 6.96 39.92
C ARG A 5 19.57 6.65 38.43
N LEU A 6 20.58 5.86 38.01
CA LEU A 6 20.72 5.42 36.63
C LEU A 6 19.50 4.60 36.17
N LEU A 7 19.02 3.69 37.03
CA LEU A 7 17.89 2.82 36.74
C LEU A 7 16.58 3.60 36.59
N ILE A 8 16.36 4.62 37.44
CA ILE A 8 15.21 5.53 37.32
C ILE A 8 15.28 6.34 36.02
N THR A 9 16.44 6.89 35.68
CA THR A 9 16.62 7.65 34.43
C THR A 9 16.35 6.78 33.20
N LEU A 10 16.85 5.54 33.17
CA LEU A 10 16.56 4.60 32.09
C LEU A 10 15.08 4.27 31.99
N ALA A 11 14.42 4.02 33.13
CA ALA A 11 12.99 3.72 33.17
C ALA A 11 12.15 4.90 32.67
N CYS A 12 12.47 6.12 33.09
CA CYS A 12 11.78 7.33 32.63
C CYS A 12 11.99 7.57 31.13
N PHE A 13 13.21 7.36 30.61
CA PHE A 13 13.51 7.52 29.19
C PHE A 13 12.80 6.47 28.33
N GLY A 14 12.80 5.19 28.78
CA GLY A 14 12.07 4.12 28.10
C GLY A 14 10.56 4.36 28.07
N LEU A 15 9.99 4.83 29.18
CA LEU A 15 8.57 5.20 29.26
C LEU A 15 8.25 6.37 28.32
N PHE A 16 9.10 7.39 28.28
CA PHE A 16 8.97 8.52 27.34
C PHE A 16 8.99 8.01 25.89
N CYS A 17 9.99 7.23 25.48
CA CYS A 17 10.05 6.66 24.13
C CYS A 17 8.81 5.83 23.75
N SER A 18 8.27 5.04 24.67
CA SER A 18 7.05 4.25 24.40
C SER A 18 5.80 5.12 24.19
N LEU A 19 5.71 6.28 24.85
CA LEU A 19 4.58 7.21 24.70
C LEU A 19 4.59 7.97 23.37
N PHE A 20 5.75 8.10 22.71
CA PHE A 20 5.87 8.76 21.39
C PHE A 20 5.93 7.76 20.22
N SER A 21 5.85 6.46 20.50
CA SER A 21 5.86 5.40 19.49
C SER A 21 4.44 5.10 19.01
N CYS A 22 3.76 6.08 18.41
CA CYS A 22 2.48 5.82 17.74
C CYS A 22 2.73 5.27 16.34
N THR A 23 2.06 4.19 15.97
CA THR A 23 1.97 3.75 14.56
C THR A 23 1.16 4.78 13.79
N VAL A 24 1.79 5.51 12.88
CA VAL A 24 1.08 6.38 11.94
C VAL A 24 0.69 5.56 10.72
N PHE A 25 -0.61 5.54 10.40
CA PHE A 25 -1.06 5.07 9.10
C PHE A 25 -0.91 6.22 8.11
N ALA A 26 -0.38 5.92 6.92
CA ALA A 26 -0.23 6.94 5.88
C ALA A 26 -1.57 7.38 5.29
N LEU A 27 -2.61 6.55 5.41
CA LEU A 27 -3.96 6.76 4.89
C LEU A 27 -4.98 6.23 5.90
N GLU A 28 -6.06 6.97 6.09
CA GLU A 28 -7.27 6.48 6.78
C GLU A 28 -8.08 5.55 5.85
N THR A 29 -8.91 4.68 6.43
CA THR A 29 -9.67 3.63 5.70
C THR A 29 -10.50 4.15 4.52
N ASN A 30 -10.91 5.42 4.54
CA ASN A 30 -11.78 6.02 3.53
C ASN A 30 -11.08 7.05 2.63
N GLU A 31 -9.75 7.15 2.68
CA GLU A 31 -8.98 8.15 1.91
C GLU A 31 -8.53 7.65 0.54
N ALA A 32 -8.61 6.35 0.29
CA ALA A 32 -8.29 5.79 -1.02
C ALA A 32 -9.14 4.56 -1.32
N ARG A 33 -9.48 4.38 -2.59
CA ARG A 33 -10.15 3.18 -3.09
C ARG A 33 -9.48 2.70 -4.38
N VAL A 34 -9.58 1.40 -4.60
CA VAL A 34 -9.09 0.76 -5.83
C VAL A 34 -10.27 0.05 -6.48
N SER A 35 -10.45 0.30 -7.77
CA SER A 35 -11.38 -0.45 -8.61
C SER A 35 -10.59 -1.28 -9.61
N VAL A 36 -11.00 -2.55 -9.77
CA VAL A 36 -10.29 -3.54 -10.57
C VAL A 36 -11.28 -4.13 -11.57
N ALA A 37 -10.89 -4.15 -12.85
CA ALA A 37 -11.69 -4.72 -13.93
C ALA A 37 -10.84 -5.66 -14.78
N TRP A 38 -11.39 -6.84 -15.08
CA TRP A 38 -10.75 -7.83 -15.94
C TRP A 38 -11.06 -7.53 -17.40
N SER A 39 -10.11 -7.79 -18.31
CA SER A 39 -10.36 -7.74 -19.76
C SER A 39 -11.33 -8.82 -20.23
N THR A 40 -11.52 -9.86 -19.44
CA THR A 40 -12.39 -11.00 -19.73
C THR A 40 -13.17 -11.35 -18.46
N GLU A 41 -14.50 -11.40 -18.54
CA GLU A 41 -15.37 -11.64 -17.38
C GLU A 41 -15.10 -13.00 -16.71
N THR A 42 -14.78 -14.01 -17.50
CA THR A 42 -14.51 -15.39 -17.04
C THR A 42 -13.24 -15.93 -17.70
N PRO A 43 -12.05 -15.54 -17.18
CA PRO A 43 -10.81 -16.00 -17.77
C PRO A 43 -10.66 -17.52 -17.54
N TYR A 44 -10.27 -18.25 -18.58
CA TYR A 44 -10.13 -19.70 -18.51
C TYR A 44 -8.79 -20.09 -17.88
N LYS A 45 -8.74 -21.28 -17.27
CA LYS A 45 -7.51 -21.86 -16.75
C LYS A 45 -6.42 -21.92 -17.82
N GLY A 46 -5.21 -21.47 -17.48
CA GLY A 46 -4.07 -21.40 -18.39
C GLY A 46 -4.09 -20.19 -19.34
N SER A 47 -5.12 -19.35 -19.30
CA SER A 47 -5.16 -18.11 -20.08
C SER A 47 -4.28 -17.02 -19.48
N THR A 48 -3.79 -16.13 -20.34
CA THR A 48 -3.33 -14.81 -19.92
C THR A 48 -4.48 -13.83 -20.05
N THR A 49 -4.78 -13.09 -18.99
CA THR A 49 -5.76 -12.01 -18.96
C THR A 49 -5.10 -10.72 -18.51
N THR A 50 -5.76 -9.60 -18.81
CA THR A 50 -5.28 -8.27 -18.41
C THR A 50 -6.20 -7.69 -17.34
N VAL A 51 -5.59 -7.15 -16.30
CA VAL A 51 -6.30 -6.47 -15.21
C VAL A 51 -6.07 -4.97 -15.33
N ASN A 52 -7.16 -4.24 -15.44
CA ASN A 52 -7.18 -2.78 -15.43
C ASN A 52 -7.43 -2.30 -14.01
N ILE A 53 -6.65 -1.33 -13.55
CA ILE A 53 -6.72 -0.79 -12.19
C ILE A 53 -6.99 0.70 -12.27
N LEU A 54 -8.03 1.13 -11.56
CA LEU A 54 -8.33 2.54 -11.32
C LEU A 54 -8.10 2.83 -9.84
N PHE A 55 -7.17 3.74 -9.55
CA PHE A 55 -6.99 4.28 -8.22
C PHE A 55 -7.85 5.53 -8.06
N ILE A 56 -8.52 5.64 -6.92
CA ILE A 56 -9.38 6.77 -6.55
C ILE A 56 -8.83 7.33 -5.24
N ASN A 57 -8.41 8.60 -5.28
CA ASN A 57 -7.98 9.34 -4.12
C ASN A 57 -9.19 10.09 -3.56
N ASP A 58 -9.75 9.64 -2.44
CA ASP A 58 -10.83 10.33 -1.74
C ASP A 58 -10.29 11.25 -0.61
N SER A 59 -8.97 11.30 -0.42
CA SER A 59 -8.29 12.16 0.55
C SER A 59 -8.42 13.63 0.15
N PRO A 60 -8.44 14.56 1.13
CA PRO A 60 -8.24 15.98 0.87
C PRO A 60 -6.81 16.32 0.42
N ASN A 61 -5.87 15.36 0.50
CA ASN A 61 -4.48 15.56 0.15
C ASN A 61 -4.14 14.90 -1.19
N GLU A 62 -3.10 15.42 -1.84
CA GLU A 62 -2.47 14.77 -2.98
C GLU A 62 -1.73 13.50 -2.53
N LEU A 63 -1.81 12.45 -3.33
CA LEU A 63 -1.11 11.19 -3.10
C LEU A 63 -0.13 10.90 -4.23
N THR A 64 1.02 10.33 -3.90
CA THR A 64 2.02 9.88 -4.87
C THR A 64 2.15 8.37 -4.79
N ILE A 65 1.95 7.69 -5.92
CA ILE A 65 2.09 6.25 -6.06
C ILE A 65 3.48 5.96 -6.61
N TYR A 66 4.28 5.23 -5.83
CA TYR A 66 5.61 4.76 -6.21
C TYR A 66 5.60 3.30 -6.70
N TYR A 67 4.57 2.56 -6.29
CA TYR A 67 4.50 1.14 -6.48
C TYR A 67 3.05 0.67 -6.39
N PHE A 68 2.63 -0.23 -7.28
CA PHE A 68 1.33 -0.87 -7.21
C PHE A 68 1.38 -2.29 -7.75
N GLY A 69 0.45 -3.13 -7.30
CA GLY A 69 0.32 -4.49 -7.76
C GLY A 69 -0.89 -5.20 -7.19
N LEU A 70 -1.09 -6.44 -7.63
CA LEU A 70 -2.19 -7.31 -7.25
C LEU A 70 -1.65 -8.58 -6.62
N HIS A 71 -2.21 -8.93 -5.49
CA HIS A 71 -2.01 -10.22 -4.83
C HIS A 71 -3.27 -11.07 -5.05
N PHE A 72 -3.08 -12.31 -5.50
CA PHE A 72 -4.17 -13.27 -5.70
C PHE A 72 -4.03 -14.43 -4.73
N ASP A 73 -5.15 -15.06 -4.37
CA ASP A 73 -5.20 -16.16 -3.39
C ASP A 73 -4.31 -17.36 -3.74
N TRP A 74 -3.99 -17.56 -5.02
CA TRP A 74 -3.10 -18.62 -5.49
C TRP A 74 -1.62 -18.24 -5.49
N MET A 75 -1.28 -17.00 -5.14
CA MET A 75 0.10 -16.55 -5.00
C MET A 75 0.63 -16.84 -3.59
N GLU A 76 1.96 -16.90 -3.46
CA GLU A 76 2.59 -16.92 -2.14
C GLU A 76 2.31 -15.61 -1.40
N ALA A 77 2.10 -15.65 -0.08
CA ALA A 77 1.57 -14.55 0.73
C ALA A 77 2.40 -13.24 0.68
N ASP A 78 3.67 -13.33 0.32
CA ASP A 78 4.62 -12.22 0.19
C ASP A 78 4.85 -11.78 -1.26
N LYS A 79 4.20 -12.42 -2.23
CA LYS A 79 4.33 -12.14 -3.65
C LYS A 79 3.10 -11.43 -4.18
N PHE A 80 3.31 -10.47 -5.05
CA PHE A 80 2.24 -9.85 -5.81
C PHE A 80 2.81 -9.48 -7.19
N THR A 81 1.94 -9.34 -8.20
CA THR A 81 2.34 -8.96 -9.56
C THR A 81 2.03 -7.48 -9.76
N GLY A 82 2.99 -6.70 -10.23
CA GLY A 82 2.82 -5.25 -10.32
C GLY A 82 3.95 -4.52 -11.03
N HIS A 83 3.89 -3.20 -10.93
CA HIS A 83 4.85 -2.31 -11.57
C HIS A 83 5.45 -1.37 -10.51
N SER A 84 6.77 -1.18 -10.60
CA SER A 84 7.43 -0.07 -9.93
C SER A 84 7.36 1.16 -10.83
N VAL A 85 6.98 2.28 -10.25
CA VAL A 85 6.99 3.60 -10.89
C VAL A 85 7.87 4.56 -10.10
N LEU A 86 8.93 4.04 -9.47
CA LEU A 86 9.86 4.84 -8.65
C LEU A 86 10.56 5.94 -9.47
N ASP A 87 10.87 5.66 -10.74
CA ASP A 87 11.56 6.58 -11.64
C ASP A 87 10.63 7.67 -12.21
N ASP A 88 9.31 7.40 -12.27
CA ASP A 88 8.28 8.35 -12.72
C ASP A 88 6.99 8.17 -11.88
N PRO A 89 6.96 8.67 -10.63
CA PRO A 89 5.87 8.43 -9.71
C PRO A 89 4.54 9.03 -10.20
N ILE A 90 3.45 8.31 -9.98
CA ILE A 90 2.13 8.75 -10.40
C ILE A 90 1.53 9.62 -9.29
N THR A 91 1.36 10.91 -9.57
CA THR A 91 0.68 11.85 -8.67
C THR A 91 -0.81 11.87 -8.93
N VAL A 92 -1.60 11.72 -7.87
CA VAL A 92 -3.07 11.76 -7.91
C VAL A 92 -3.54 12.90 -7.02
N SER A 93 -4.12 13.92 -7.63
CA SER A 93 -4.65 15.09 -6.91
C SER A 93 -5.67 14.68 -5.85
N ALA A 94 -5.88 15.54 -4.85
CA ALA A 94 -6.97 15.40 -3.90
C ALA A 94 -8.31 15.21 -4.62
N GLN A 95 -9.13 14.26 -4.16
CA GLN A 95 -10.41 13.89 -4.80
C GLN A 95 -10.29 13.47 -6.29
N GLY A 96 -9.08 13.07 -6.71
CA GLY A 96 -8.76 12.71 -8.10
C GLY A 96 -8.76 11.20 -8.35
N THR A 97 -8.54 10.84 -9.61
CA THR A 97 -8.41 9.43 -10.03
C THR A 97 -7.22 9.25 -10.95
N ALA A 98 -6.67 8.03 -10.97
CA ALA A 98 -5.60 7.66 -11.89
C ALA A 98 -5.82 6.23 -12.42
N SER A 99 -5.88 6.11 -13.74
CA SER A 99 -5.82 4.81 -14.41
C SER A 99 -4.37 4.33 -14.42
N LEU A 100 -4.11 3.20 -13.78
CA LEU A 100 -2.77 2.64 -13.69
C LEU A 100 -2.48 1.73 -14.88
N THR A 101 -1.20 1.50 -15.15
CA THR A 101 -0.78 0.58 -16.21
C THR A 101 -1.40 -0.81 -15.99
N PRO A 102 -2.05 -1.39 -17.01
CA PRO A 102 -2.65 -2.71 -16.86
C PRO A 102 -1.62 -3.79 -16.51
N ILE A 103 -2.08 -4.80 -15.78
CA ILE A 103 -1.25 -5.93 -15.35
C ILE A 103 -1.69 -7.18 -16.08
N SER A 104 -0.77 -7.83 -16.81
CA SER A 104 -1.03 -9.14 -17.40
C SER A 104 -0.78 -10.24 -16.38
N VAL A 105 -1.75 -11.15 -16.24
CA VAL A 105 -1.73 -12.24 -15.26
C VAL A 105 -2.08 -13.55 -15.96
N GLN A 106 -1.35 -14.60 -15.65
CA GLN A 106 -1.68 -15.96 -16.08
C GLN A 106 -2.57 -16.65 -15.05
N ILE A 107 -3.71 -17.17 -15.48
CA ILE A 107 -4.61 -17.94 -14.63
C ILE A 107 -4.06 -19.36 -14.46
N PRO A 108 -3.85 -19.85 -13.23
CA PRO A 108 -3.27 -21.17 -12.96
C PRO A 108 -4.13 -22.33 -13.44
#